data_AF-A0A851GDW6-F1
#
_entry.id   AF-A0A851GDW6-F1
#
_cell.length_a   1.000
_cell.length_b   1.000
_cell.length_c   1.000
_cell.angle_alpha   90.00
_cell.angle_beta   90.00
_cell.angle_gamma   90.00
#
_symmetry.space_group_name_H-M   'P 1'
#
loop_
_entity.id
_entity.type
_entity.pdbx_description
1 polymer ?
#
loop_
_entity_poly.entity_id
_entity_poly.type
_entity_poly.pdbx_seq_one_letter_code
_entity_poly.pdbx_strand_id
1 'polypeptide(L)'
;MKRLLIISLLLPFLLTSCFQEEKTFIINPDGTGKVEFKATFPLDSVISLGNEKELTPEKKAKNAVTKIIEESEGVAAWANVSYKINDEGKIEFQGTAYFKDLNKVELKMGSIDSNTLKPTLVKKNGLVTIECALESKNGDKAKPKKDQPKWDEMTEKQQKLAIAKTRQQLQQMKGMLSGMAGDMSTKVTIQLPIPGQKASGFKKLSDSSFSITQTGQMMLDGIDKVLADEKIMQTISGDINMTDEPPAEVMHQMFGFSINPTVSFPATAKPAFDYKKELKAAQKAAPAMMKKLGLSVTPPAPMVGEAKFKSLKVAGIRIVTPAPDQKVRAFNWSEGTSIALIGELPGAVISADEGTIETFTLNNGQDLLSTKKWDQKPRSIDLSEDGTLLGFEVQTDQLPEDGATSIKMLKGEIICMAASSSQTVDLEFAKVAEGEESEHYGAKITKFKESKYNEGQKELSIQFELKRNLIKKVSFFDKDGTELKVKEHGYSWSGKRGTLSFLCDDTLPEDCVIALDLYTDLKQHAFPFKIENSPLIPVSPKSK
;
A
#
# COMPACT_ATOMS: atom_id res chain seq x y z
N MET A 1 -26.22 28.70 -23.14
CA MET A 1 -25.81 27.33 -23.51
C MET A 1 -24.47 27.00 -22.84
N LYS A 2 -24.51 26.39 -21.65
CA LYS A 2 -23.32 25.91 -20.91
C LYS A 2 -23.74 24.67 -20.11
N ARG A 3 -23.76 23.52 -20.78
CA ARG A 3 -23.86 22.17 -20.19
C ARG A 3 -23.12 21.24 -21.13
N LEU A 4 -22.12 20.54 -20.58
CA LEU A 4 -21.34 19.39 -21.10
C LEU A 4 -19.83 19.67 -20.95
N LEU A 5 -19.26 19.24 -19.82
CA LEU A 5 -17.87 18.73 -19.69
C LEU A 5 -17.56 18.41 -18.21
N ILE A 6 -18.36 17.53 -17.59
CA ILE A 6 -18.01 16.86 -16.33
C ILE A 6 -18.51 15.41 -16.43
N ILE A 7 -17.94 14.61 -17.32
CA ILE A 7 -18.21 13.15 -17.42
C ILE A 7 -16.90 12.31 -17.50
N SER A 8 -15.73 12.94 -17.66
CA SER A 8 -14.48 12.19 -17.93
C SER A 8 -13.67 11.71 -16.70
N LEU A 9 -14.12 11.96 -15.46
CA LEU A 9 -13.39 11.57 -14.24
C LEU A 9 -13.94 10.34 -13.51
N LEU A 10 -15.09 9.78 -13.93
CA LEU A 10 -15.74 8.63 -13.27
C LEU A 10 -15.51 7.29 -13.98
N LEU A 11 -14.92 7.29 -15.18
CA LEU A 11 -14.70 6.07 -15.96
C LEU A 11 -13.67 5.07 -15.41
N PRO A 12 -12.61 5.46 -14.65
CA PRO A 12 -11.66 4.45 -14.13
C PRO A 12 -12.16 3.69 -12.90
N PHE A 13 -13.28 4.09 -12.26
CA PHE A 13 -13.81 3.38 -11.09
C PHE A 13 -14.78 2.22 -11.44
N LEU A 14 -15.30 2.19 -12.66
CA LEU A 14 -16.32 1.22 -13.10
C LEU A 14 -15.75 -0.15 -13.51
N LEU A 15 -14.43 -0.38 -13.39
CA LEU A 15 -13.77 -1.65 -13.72
C LEU A 15 -13.41 -2.50 -12.47
N THR A 16 -13.92 -2.14 -11.30
CA THR A 16 -13.55 -2.78 -10.02
C THR A 16 -14.50 -3.89 -9.54
N SER A 17 -15.42 -4.36 -10.37
CA SER A 17 -16.65 -5.06 -9.90
C SER A 17 -16.57 -6.56 -9.67
N CYS A 18 -15.39 -7.14 -9.46
CA CYS A 18 -15.20 -8.59 -9.50
C CYS A 18 -14.30 -9.16 -8.39
N PHE A 19 -14.62 -8.85 -7.13
CA PHE A 19 -13.88 -9.41 -5.99
C PHE A 19 -14.64 -10.58 -5.36
N GLN A 20 -14.02 -11.76 -5.38
CA GLN A 20 -14.52 -12.92 -4.64
C GLN A 20 -13.44 -13.41 -3.70
N GLU A 21 -13.78 -13.66 -2.46
CA GLU A 21 -12.85 -14.19 -1.47
C GLU A 21 -13.48 -15.27 -0.61
N GLU A 22 -12.71 -16.33 -0.36
CA GLU A 22 -13.01 -17.34 0.64
C GLU A 22 -11.86 -17.40 1.65
N LYS A 23 -12.18 -17.24 2.93
CA LYS A 23 -11.25 -17.31 4.05
C LYS A 23 -11.67 -18.44 4.97
N THR A 24 -10.83 -19.47 5.11
CA THR A 24 -11.05 -20.55 6.08
C THR A 24 -10.03 -20.45 7.19
N PHE A 25 -10.45 -19.95 8.35
CA PHE A 25 -9.60 -19.82 9.53
C PHE A 25 -9.64 -21.11 10.34
N ILE A 26 -8.47 -21.64 10.65
CA ILE A 26 -8.26 -22.78 11.55
C ILE A 26 -7.52 -22.23 12.76
N ILE A 27 -8.20 -22.20 13.91
CA ILE A 27 -7.78 -21.39 15.06
C ILE A 27 -7.47 -22.30 16.26
N ASN A 28 -6.33 -22.08 16.89
CA ASN A 28 -5.99 -22.71 18.16
C ASN A 28 -6.52 -21.87 19.35
N PRO A 29 -6.73 -22.49 20.52
CA PRO A 29 -7.22 -21.76 21.70
C PRO A 29 -6.28 -20.65 22.20
N ASP A 30 -4.99 -20.73 21.87
CA ASP A 30 -3.99 -19.72 22.20
C ASP A 30 -4.07 -18.48 21.30
N GLY A 31 -4.80 -18.54 20.18
CA GLY A 31 -4.94 -17.46 19.20
C GLY A 31 -3.98 -17.58 18.01
N THR A 32 -3.10 -18.57 18.02
CA THR A 32 -2.34 -18.97 16.83
C THR A 32 -3.26 -19.66 15.84
N GLY A 33 -2.90 -19.65 14.57
CA GLY A 33 -3.73 -20.29 13.57
C GLY A 33 -3.14 -20.22 12.17
N LYS A 34 -3.97 -20.65 11.23
CA LYS A 34 -3.74 -20.48 9.80
C LYS A 34 -5.04 -20.10 9.11
N VAL A 35 -4.92 -19.37 8.01
CA VAL A 35 -6.03 -19.05 7.11
C VAL A 35 -5.73 -19.57 5.73
N GLU A 36 -6.62 -20.41 5.22
CA GLU A 36 -6.66 -20.74 3.80
C GLU A 36 -7.39 -19.61 3.09
N PHE A 37 -6.66 -18.87 2.27
CA PHE A 37 -7.14 -17.69 1.58
C PHE A 37 -7.21 -17.98 0.08
N LYS A 38 -8.41 -17.86 -0.47
CA LYS A 38 -8.67 -17.90 -1.91
C LYS A 38 -9.27 -16.57 -2.32
N ALA A 39 -8.78 -16.00 -3.40
CA ALA A 39 -9.27 -14.72 -3.90
C ALA A 39 -9.30 -14.71 -5.42
N THR A 40 -10.34 -14.12 -5.99
CA THR A 40 -10.46 -13.82 -7.42
C THR A 40 -10.68 -12.33 -7.56
N PHE A 41 -9.82 -11.66 -8.33
CA PHE A 41 -9.83 -10.20 -8.43
C PHE A 41 -9.26 -9.70 -9.77
N PRO A 42 -9.61 -8.49 -10.23
CA PRO A 42 -9.15 -7.98 -11.52
C PRO A 42 -7.63 -7.73 -11.56
N LEU A 43 -7.02 -7.88 -12.73
CA LEU A 43 -5.59 -7.60 -12.98
C LEU A 43 -5.16 -6.18 -12.58
N ASP A 44 -6.06 -5.20 -12.69
CA ASP A 44 -5.79 -3.79 -12.38
C ASP A 44 -6.15 -3.41 -10.92
N SER A 45 -6.35 -4.39 -10.04
CA SER A 45 -6.56 -4.18 -8.60
C SER A 45 -5.32 -3.66 -7.85
N VAL A 46 -4.16 -3.63 -8.52
CA VAL A 46 -2.94 -3.02 -7.98
C VAL A 46 -2.90 -1.56 -8.43
N ILE A 47 -3.14 -0.65 -7.49
CA ILE A 47 -2.80 0.77 -7.71
C ILE A 47 -1.28 0.84 -7.74
N SER A 48 -0.74 1.17 -8.90
CA SER A 48 0.67 1.45 -9.11
C SER A 48 0.78 2.83 -9.74
N LEU A 49 1.60 3.69 -9.14
CA LEU A 49 1.75 5.09 -9.54
C LEU A 49 2.74 5.26 -10.71
N GLY A 50 3.16 4.17 -11.35
CA GLY A 50 4.09 4.17 -12.49
C GLY A 50 3.41 4.04 -13.87
N ASN A 51 4.21 4.17 -14.94
CA ASN A 51 3.79 3.96 -16.33
C ASN A 51 3.48 2.47 -16.64
N GLU A 52 2.46 1.89 -16.02
CA GLU A 52 2.10 0.46 -16.12
C GLU A 52 1.30 0.06 -17.36
N LYS A 53 0.99 1.02 -18.27
CA LYS A 53 0.30 0.69 -19.52
C LYS A 53 1.07 -0.32 -20.39
N GLU A 54 2.35 -0.57 -20.10
CA GLU A 54 3.21 -1.51 -20.83
C GLU A 54 3.47 -2.84 -20.09
N LEU A 55 2.93 -3.06 -18.88
CA LEU A 55 3.15 -4.35 -18.19
C LEU A 55 2.27 -5.46 -18.78
N THR A 56 2.90 -6.59 -19.12
CA THR A 56 2.18 -7.81 -19.50
C THR A 56 1.24 -8.26 -18.36
N PRO A 57 0.09 -8.91 -18.67
CA PRO A 57 -0.83 -9.44 -17.66
C PRO A 57 -0.13 -10.30 -16.60
N GLU A 58 0.81 -11.15 -17.02
CA GLU A 58 1.58 -12.02 -16.13
C GLU A 58 2.40 -11.22 -15.11
N LYS A 59 3.05 -10.13 -15.54
CA LYS A 59 3.82 -9.28 -14.63
C LYS A 59 2.92 -8.52 -13.66
N LYS A 60 1.74 -8.07 -14.10
CA LYS A 60 0.72 -7.49 -13.20
C LYS A 60 0.23 -8.49 -12.15
N ALA A 61 -0.07 -9.72 -12.57
CA ALA A 61 -0.47 -10.79 -11.67
C ALA A 61 0.62 -11.09 -10.63
N LYS A 62 1.88 -11.22 -11.06
CA LYS A 62 3.02 -11.40 -10.14
C LYS A 62 3.13 -10.27 -9.12
N ASN A 63 3.08 -9.02 -9.57
CA ASN A 63 3.13 -7.87 -8.67
C ASN A 63 1.99 -7.92 -7.65
N ALA A 64 0.77 -8.22 -8.08
CA ALA A 64 -0.38 -8.34 -7.17
C ALA A 64 -0.18 -9.44 -6.13
N VAL A 65 0.31 -10.61 -6.55
CA VAL A 65 0.56 -11.75 -5.67
C VAL A 65 1.72 -11.48 -4.71
N THR A 66 2.78 -10.82 -5.17
CA THR A 66 3.87 -10.35 -4.31
C THR A 66 3.32 -9.43 -3.22
N LYS A 67 2.48 -8.44 -3.56
CA LYS A 67 1.83 -7.57 -2.57
C LYS A 67 0.98 -8.34 -1.57
N ILE A 68 0.20 -9.34 -2.01
CA ILE A 68 -0.55 -10.20 -1.08
C ILE A 68 0.39 -10.85 -0.07
N ILE A 69 1.52 -11.38 -0.54
CA ILE A 69 2.46 -12.11 0.31
C ILE A 69 3.21 -11.18 1.28
N GLU A 70 3.67 -10.03 0.77
CA GLU A 70 4.59 -9.12 1.48
C GLU A 70 3.86 -8.03 2.29
N GLU A 71 2.72 -7.52 1.81
CA GLU A 71 1.98 -6.45 2.45
C GLU A 71 0.84 -6.96 3.37
N SER A 72 0.55 -8.27 3.40
CA SER A 72 -0.40 -8.82 4.38
C SER A 72 0.20 -8.78 5.79
N GLU A 73 -0.52 -8.20 6.73
CA GLU A 73 -0.06 -8.00 8.09
C GLU A 73 -0.43 -9.16 9.00
N GLY A 74 0.47 -9.46 9.95
CA GLY A 74 0.22 -10.49 10.97
C GLY A 74 0.49 -11.91 10.49
N VAL A 75 0.91 -12.06 9.23
CA VAL A 75 1.34 -13.31 8.63
C VAL A 75 2.81 -13.58 8.96
N ALA A 76 3.08 -14.70 9.62
CA ALA A 76 4.42 -15.16 9.96
C ALA A 76 5.09 -15.94 8.82
N ALA A 77 4.28 -16.63 8.00
CA ALA A 77 4.74 -17.31 6.79
C ALA A 77 3.57 -17.67 5.87
N TRP A 78 3.85 -17.79 4.58
CA TRP A 78 2.95 -18.35 3.58
C TRP A 78 3.36 -19.76 3.18
N ALA A 79 2.38 -20.62 2.89
CA ALA A 79 2.57 -21.92 2.26
C ALA A 79 1.53 -22.16 1.17
N ASN A 80 1.79 -23.16 0.32
CA ASN A 80 0.86 -23.63 -0.71
C ASN A 80 0.33 -22.50 -1.61
N VAL A 81 1.15 -21.49 -1.89
CA VAL A 81 0.74 -20.37 -2.73
C VAL A 81 0.71 -20.79 -4.19
N SER A 82 -0.36 -20.42 -4.87
CA SER A 82 -0.51 -20.55 -6.32
C SER A 82 -1.35 -19.39 -6.84
N TYR A 83 -1.10 -18.99 -8.08
CA TYR A 83 -1.98 -18.09 -8.80
C TYR A 83 -2.10 -18.49 -10.27
N LYS A 84 -3.16 -18.04 -10.93
CA LYS A 84 -3.29 -18.06 -12.40
C LYS A 84 -4.14 -16.88 -12.84
N ILE A 85 -4.00 -16.49 -14.10
CA ILE A 85 -4.95 -15.60 -14.77
C ILE A 85 -5.99 -16.49 -15.44
N ASN A 86 -7.26 -16.30 -15.13
CA ASN A 86 -8.35 -17.09 -15.72
C ASN A 86 -8.81 -16.51 -17.07
N ASP A 87 -9.76 -17.19 -17.72
CA ASP A 87 -10.25 -16.83 -19.06
C ASP A 87 -10.93 -15.44 -19.11
N GLU A 88 -11.33 -14.91 -17.95
CA GLU A 88 -11.92 -13.58 -17.80
C GLU A 88 -10.86 -12.49 -17.56
N GLY A 89 -9.57 -12.83 -17.57
CA GLY A 89 -8.48 -11.91 -17.26
C GLY A 89 -8.42 -11.51 -15.78
N LYS A 90 -9.00 -12.31 -14.88
CA LYS A 90 -8.93 -12.12 -13.42
C LYS A 90 -7.80 -12.98 -12.84
N ILE A 91 -7.21 -12.51 -11.76
CA ILE A 91 -6.22 -13.25 -10.98
C ILE A 91 -6.99 -14.14 -10.02
N GLU A 92 -6.77 -15.46 -10.11
CA GLU A 92 -7.17 -16.43 -9.09
C GLU A 92 -5.95 -16.72 -8.22
N PHE A 93 -5.99 -16.32 -6.95
CA PHE A 93 -4.98 -16.55 -5.93
C PHE A 93 -5.47 -17.60 -4.92
N GLN A 94 -4.56 -18.46 -4.48
CA GLN A 94 -4.76 -19.34 -3.34
C GLN A 94 -3.48 -19.42 -2.51
N GLY A 95 -3.60 -19.41 -1.19
CA GLY A 95 -2.47 -19.63 -0.27
C GLY A 95 -2.92 -19.95 1.15
N THR A 96 -1.99 -20.42 1.97
CA THR A 96 -2.18 -20.63 3.41
C THR A 96 -1.27 -19.67 4.18
N ALA A 97 -1.84 -18.72 4.90
CA ALA A 97 -1.11 -17.81 5.77
C ALA A 97 -1.14 -18.29 7.22
N TYR A 98 0.02 -18.40 7.86
CA TYR A 98 0.17 -18.75 9.27
C TYR A 98 0.31 -17.49 10.11
N PHE A 99 -0.36 -17.40 11.25
CA PHE A 99 -0.35 -16.23 12.11
C PHE A 99 -0.19 -16.59 13.59
N LYS A 100 0.48 -15.72 14.35
CA LYS A 100 0.66 -15.87 15.80
C LYS A 100 -0.51 -15.34 16.61
N ASP A 101 -1.22 -14.35 16.07
CA ASP A 101 -2.31 -13.63 16.73
C ASP A 101 -3.37 -13.26 15.69
N LEU A 102 -4.56 -13.84 15.80
CA LEU A 102 -5.69 -13.59 14.90
C LEU A 102 -6.04 -12.10 14.80
N ASN A 103 -5.95 -11.36 15.91
CA ASN A 103 -6.38 -9.96 15.96
C ASN A 103 -5.46 -9.03 15.15
N LYS A 104 -4.25 -9.49 14.82
CA LYS A 104 -3.26 -8.76 14.03
C LYS A 104 -3.25 -9.15 12.55
N VAL A 105 -4.13 -10.06 12.13
CA VAL A 105 -4.18 -10.54 10.75
C VAL A 105 -4.94 -9.56 9.87
N GLU A 106 -4.26 -9.00 8.88
CA GLU A 106 -4.85 -8.18 7.83
C GLU A 106 -4.40 -8.71 6.48
N LEU A 107 -5.31 -9.33 5.74
CA LEU A 107 -4.98 -9.91 4.45
C LEU A 107 -5.15 -8.86 3.36
N LYS A 108 -4.24 -8.85 2.38
CA LYS A 108 -4.36 -8.04 1.18
C LYS A 108 -4.93 -8.85 0.02
N MET A 109 -5.54 -8.16 -0.93
CA MET A 109 -5.98 -8.68 -2.22
C MET A 109 -5.54 -7.66 -3.29
N GLY A 110 -4.31 -7.82 -3.77
CA GLY A 110 -3.63 -6.76 -4.54
C GLY A 110 -3.31 -5.57 -3.62
N SER A 111 -3.71 -4.36 -4.02
CA SER A 111 -3.55 -3.14 -3.19
C SER A 111 -4.74 -2.88 -2.24
N ILE A 112 -5.70 -3.79 -2.13
CA ILE A 112 -6.95 -3.60 -1.37
C ILE A 112 -6.93 -4.49 -0.12
N ASP A 113 -7.43 -3.97 1.00
CA ASP A 113 -7.60 -4.73 2.23
C ASP A 113 -8.77 -5.72 2.15
N SER A 114 -8.52 -6.98 2.53
CA SER A 114 -9.51 -8.06 2.65
C SER A 114 -10.07 -8.16 4.09
N ASN A 115 -10.40 -7.01 4.68
CA ASN A 115 -10.85 -6.92 6.08
C ASN A 115 -12.37 -7.12 6.26
N THR A 116 -13.13 -7.31 5.17
CA THR A 116 -14.56 -7.63 5.26
C THR A 116 -14.77 -8.91 6.07
N LEU A 117 -15.61 -8.85 7.11
CA LEU A 117 -15.88 -9.95 8.05
C LEU A 117 -14.62 -10.49 8.75
N LYS A 118 -13.64 -9.64 9.04
CA LYS A 118 -12.42 -10.00 9.78
C LYS A 118 -12.78 -10.62 11.14
N PRO A 119 -12.37 -11.87 11.40
CA PRO A 119 -12.59 -12.48 12.70
C PRO A 119 -11.64 -11.88 13.73
N THR A 120 -12.16 -11.63 14.93
CA THR A 120 -11.40 -11.25 16.12
C THR A 120 -11.60 -12.30 17.20
N LEU A 121 -10.64 -12.43 18.09
CA LEU A 121 -10.61 -13.40 19.17
C LEU A 121 -10.60 -12.67 20.51
N VAL A 122 -11.56 -13.03 21.37
CA VAL A 122 -11.68 -12.54 22.75
C VAL A 122 -11.63 -13.72 23.71
N LYS A 123 -10.80 -13.63 24.76
CA LYS A 123 -10.72 -14.63 25.83
C LYS A 123 -11.35 -14.07 27.10
N LYS A 124 -12.39 -14.72 27.62
CA LYS A 124 -13.06 -14.31 28.86
C LYS A 124 -13.64 -15.50 29.60
N ASN A 125 -13.44 -15.57 30.92
CA ASN A 125 -14.02 -16.60 31.79
C ASN A 125 -13.73 -18.05 31.33
N GLY A 126 -12.53 -18.33 30.83
CA GLY A 126 -12.15 -19.66 30.34
C GLY A 126 -12.78 -20.05 28.98
N LEU A 127 -13.47 -19.13 28.31
CA LEU A 127 -13.98 -19.29 26.95
C LEU A 127 -13.19 -18.43 25.98
N VAL A 128 -12.98 -18.98 24.79
CA VAL A 128 -12.53 -18.27 23.60
C VAL A 128 -13.76 -17.99 22.76
N THR A 129 -13.96 -16.73 22.38
CA THR A 129 -15.03 -16.30 21.47
C THR A 129 -14.40 -15.70 20.23
N ILE A 130 -14.83 -16.18 19.07
CA ILE A 130 -14.53 -15.59 17.78
C ILE A 130 -15.71 -14.72 17.38
N GLU A 131 -15.43 -13.47 17.00
CA GLU A 131 -16.41 -12.48 16.58
C GLU A 131 -16.03 -11.95 15.19
N CYS A 132 -16.95 -12.03 14.23
CA CYS A 132 -16.79 -11.40 12.93
C CYS A 132 -17.61 -10.10 12.92
N ALA A 133 -17.00 -9.00 13.36
CA ALA A 133 -17.63 -7.69 13.25
C ALA A 133 -17.46 -7.12 11.84
N LEU A 134 -18.42 -6.32 11.40
CA LEU A 134 -18.18 -5.40 10.29
C LEU A 134 -17.36 -4.25 10.88
N GLU A 135 -16.09 -4.11 10.50
CA GLU A 135 -15.24 -3.02 11.00
C GLU A 135 -15.89 -1.67 10.67
N SER A 136 -16.24 -0.90 11.71
CA SER A 136 -16.46 0.54 11.56
C SER A 136 -15.09 1.18 11.32
N LYS A 137 -14.90 1.79 10.16
CA LYS A 137 -13.59 2.34 9.74
C LYS A 137 -13.09 3.52 10.57
N ASN A 138 -13.73 3.92 11.67
CA ASN A 138 -13.36 5.11 12.42
C ASN A 138 -13.15 4.84 13.91
N GLY A 139 -11.88 4.78 14.32
CA GLY A 139 -11.45 5.21 15.66
C GLY A 139 -11.51 6.74 15.83
N ASP A 140 -11.80 7.47 14.74
CA ASP A 140 -12.17 8.89 14.79
C ASP A 140 -13.51 9.02 15.53
N LYS A 141 -13.45 9.52 16.77
CA LYS A 141 -14.62 9.95 17.53
C LYS A 141 -15.53 10.74 16.59
N ALA A 142 -16.72 10.20 16.32
CA ALA A 142 -17.73 10.84 15.50
C ALA A 142 -17.79 12.33 15.88
N LYS A 143 -17.52 13.22 14.91
CA LYS A 143 -17.63 14.66 15.17
C LYS A 143 -19.04 14.90 15.72
N PRO A 144 -19.20 15.68 16.81
CA PRO A 144 -20.51 15.92 17.39
C PRO A 144 -21.46 16.38 16.28
N LYS A 145 -22.59 15.68 16.16
CA LYS A 145 -23.62 15.94 15.15
C LYS A 145 -23.91 17.45 15.15
N LYS A 146 -23.77 18.12 14.00
CA LYS A 146 -24.31 19.48 13.82
C LYS A 146 -25.81 19.44 14.15
N ASP A 147 -26.32 20.51 14.77
CA ASP A 147 -27.71 20.74 15.20
C ASP A 147 -28.76 20.45 14.11
N GLN A 148 -28.97 19.18 13.77
CA GLN A 148 -30.13 18.75 13.02
C GLN A 148 -31.27 18.56 14.03
N PRO A 149 -32.45 19.14 13.79
CA PRO A 149 -33.59 18.94 14.67
C PRO A 149 -33.90 17.45 14.78
N LYS A 150 -34.24 16.98 15.98
CA LYS A 150 -34.64 15.58 16.17
C LYS A 150 -35.88 15.29 15.32
N TRP A 151 -36.08 14.04 14.93
CA TRP A 151 -37.24 13.63 14.11
C TRP A 151 -38.58 14.18 14.65
N ASP A 152 -38.77 14.12 15.96
CA ASP A 152 -39.98 14.60 16.66
C ASP A 152 -40.11 16.13 16.74
N GLU A 153 -39.03 16.85 16.47
CA GLU A 153 -38.97 18.33 16.43
C GLU A 153 -39.13 18.86 15.00
N MET A 154 -39.12 17.98 14.00
CA MET A 154 -39.32 18.35 12.60
C MET A 154 -40.81 18.52 12.30
N THR A 155 -41.14 19.56 11.53
CA THR A 155 -42.46 19.68 10.91
C THR A 155 -42.70 18.54 9.91
N GLU A 156 -43.95 18.20 9.64
CA GLU A 156 -44.32 17.16 8.66
C GLU A 156 -43.67 17.40 7.28
N LYS A 157 -43.53 18.67 6.88
CA LYS A 157 -42.85 19.06 5.63
C LYS A 157 -41.34 18.75 5.67
N GLN A 158 -40.70 18.99 6.81
CA GLN A 158 -39.28 18.67 7.01
C GLN A 158 -39.05 17.16 7.03
N GLN A 159 -39.91 16.40 7.71
CA GLN A 159 -39.87 14.93 7.75
C GLN A 159 -39.99 14.33 6.34
N LYS A 160 -40.99 14.76 5.56
CA LYS A 160 -41.16 14.30 4.16
C LYS A 160 -39.94 14.62 3.29
N LEU A 161 -39.35 15.80 3.45
CA LEU A 161 -38.16 16.19 2.71
C LEU A 161 -36.93 15.36 3.11
N ALA A 162 -36.78 15.07 4.41
CA ALA A 162 -35.70 14.22 4.92
C ALA A 162 -35.80 12.79 4.37
N ILE A 163 -36.99 12.16 4.42
CA ILE A 163 -37.23 10.84 3.84
C ILE A 163 -36.97 10.85 2.33
N ALA A 164 -37.46 11.85 1.60
CA ALA A 164 -37.24 11.93 0.15
C ALA A 164 -35.74 12.04 -0.20
N LYS A 165 -34.98 12.85 0.55
CA LYS A 165 -33.53 13.01 0.39
C LYS A 165 -32.79 11.71 0.70
N THR A 166 -33.09 11.08 1.84
CA THR A 166 -32.54 9.78 2.23
C THR A 166 -32.82 8.72 1.16
N ARG A 167 -34.05 8.65 0.67
CA ARG A 167 -34.46 7.72 -0.39
C ARG A 167 -33.64 7.94 -1.65
N GLN A 168 -33.45 9.19 -2.05
CA GLN A 168 -32.60 9.55 -3.18
C GLN A 168 -31.14 9.11 -2.96
N GLN A 169 -30.57 9.35 -1.78
CA GLN A 169 -29.20 8.96 -1.44
C GLN A 169 -29.00 7.44 -1.47
N LEU A 170 -29.92 6.68 -0.87
CA LEU A 170 -29.88 5.21 -0.89
C LEU A 170 -30.06 4.66 -2.31
N GLN A 171 -30.92 5.26 -3.14
CA GLN A 171 -31.06 4.88 -4.55
C GLN A 171 -29.79 5.18 -5.35
N GLN A 172 -29.14 6.32 -5.12
CA GLN A 172 -27.85 6.65 -5.74
C GLN A 172 -26.75 5.66 -5.29
N MET A 173 -26.69 5.36 -3.99
CA MET A 173 -25.77 4.37 -3.44
C MET A 173 -26.03 2.99 -4.02
N LYS A 174 -27.30 2.57 -4.14
CA LYS A 174 -27.68 1.32 -4.79
C LYS A 174 -27.19 1.29 -6.24
N GLY A 175 -27.43 2.33 -7.03
CA GLY A 175 -26.96 2.41 -8.41
C GLY A 175 -25.45 2.29 -8.54
N MET A 176 -24.70 2.94 -7.64
CA MET A 176 -23.24 2.82 -7.57
C MET A 176 -22.80 1.40 -7.17
N LEU A 177 -23.39 0.84 -6.12
CA LEU A 177 -23.08 -0.51 -5.63
C LEU A 177 -23.45 -1.59 -6.62
N SER A 178 -24.56 -1.46 -7.36
CA SER A 178 -24.92 -2.43 -8.41
C SER A 178 -23.83 -2.57 -9.46
N GLY A 179 -23.11 -1.49 -9.75
CA GLY A 179 -21.96 -1.52 -10.65
C GLY A 179 -20.73 -2.19 -10.08
N MET A 180 -20.54 -2.21 -8.75
CA MET A 180 -19.34 -2.73 -8.07
C MET A 180 -19.55 -4.11 -7.43
N ALA A 181 -20.78 -4.43 -7.05
CA ALA A 181 -21.11 -5.54 -6.17
C ALA A 181 -21.66 -6.77 -6.92
N GLY A 182 -21.87 -6.68 -8.24
CA GLY A 182 -22.52 -7.74 -9.03
C GLY A 182 -21.93 -9.14 -8.80
N ASP A 183 -20.60 -9.24 -8.76
CA ASP A 183 -19.89 -10.49 -8.51
C ASP A 183 -19.20 -10.53 -7.13
N MET A 184 -19.48 -9.55 -6.26
CA MET A 184 -18.82 -9.45 -4.97
C MET A 184 -19.30 -10.56 -4.04
N SER A 185 -18.36 -11.34 -3.50
CA SER A 185 -18.67 -12.40 -2.54
C SER A 185 -17.54 -12.56 -1.53
N THR A 186 -17.86 -12.41 -0.25
CA THR A 186 -16.96 -12.72 0.86
C THR A 186 -17.55 -13.87 1.65
N LYS A 187 -16.78 -14.95 1.78
CA LYS A 187 -17.12 -16.09 2.62
C LYS A 187 -16.06 -16.33 3.66
N VAL A 188 -16.47 -16.34 4.92
CA VAL A 188 -15.59 -16.67 6.05
C VAL A 188 -16.07 -17.97 6.67
N THR A 189 -15.16 -18.92 6.83
CA THR A 189 -15.38 -20.19 7.53
C THR A 189 -14.45 -20.25 8.72
N ILE A 190 -15.00 -20.52 9.91
CA ILE A 190 -14.26 -20.72 11.15
C ILE A 190 -14.28 -22.21 11.48
N GLN A 191 -13.10 -22.82 11.51
CA GLN A 191 -12.88 -24.19 11.99
C GLN A 191 -12.30 -24.15 13.40
N LEU A 192 -13.03 -24.78 14.32
CA LEU A 192 -12.70 -24.87 15.74
C LEU A 192 -11.99 -26.19 16.05
N PRO A 193 -11.13 -26.23 17.09
CA PRO A 193 -10.43 -27.45 17.50
C PRO A 193 -11.36 -28.53 18.06
N ILE A 194 -12.55 -28.14 18.52
CA ILE A 194 -13.57 -29.00 19.14
C ILE A 194 -14.97 -28.49 18.76
N PRO A 195 -16.04 -29.28 18.99
CA PRO A 195 -17.40 -28.79 18.84
C PRO A 195 -17.64 -27.45 19.55
N GLY A 196 -18.24 -26.50 18.84
CA GLY A 196 -18.58 -25.18 19.37
C GLY A 196 -19.71 -25.26 20.40
N GLN A 197 -19.61 -24.47 21.47
CA GLN A 197 -20.61 -24.47 22.55
C GLN A 197 -21.79 -23.55 22.26
N LYS A 198 -21.52 -22.38 21.68
CA LYS A 198 -22.52 -21.36 21.34
C LYS A 198 -22.13 -20.73 20.02
N ALA A 199 -23.07 -20.63 19.10
CA ALA A 199 -22.91 -19.94 17.83
C ALA A 199 -24.13 -19.06 17.59
N SER A 200 -23.91 -17.83 17.13
CA SER A 200 -24.93 -16.87 16.72
C SER A 200 -24.51 -16.19 15.42
N GLY A 201 -25.45 -15.94 14.51
CA GLY A 201 -25.19 -15.29 13.22
C GLY A 201 -24.43 -16.13 12.17
N PHE A 202 -23.76 -17.22 12.57
CA PHE A 202 -23.12 -18.15 11.64
C PHE A 202 -24.07 -19.27 11.17
N LYS A 203 -23.94 -19.67 9.91
CA LYS A 203 -24.47 -20.95 9.40
C LYS A 203 -23.58 -22.09 9.90
N LYS A 204 -24.14 -23.01 10.68
CA LYS A 204 -23.45 -24.23 11.12
C LYS A 204 -23.25 -25.18 9.93
N LEU A 205 -22.00 -25.55 9.64
CA LEU A 205 -21.65 -26.55 8.62
C LEU A 205 -21.40 -27.93 9.25
N SER A 206 -20.81 -27.95 10.44
CA SER A 206 -20.62 -29.13 11.29
C SER A 206 -20.57 -28.70 12.76
N ASP A 207 -20.34 -29.63 13.68
CA ASP A 207 -20.18 -29.29 15.10
C ASP A 207 -18.99 -28.38 15.39
N SER A 208 -17.93 -28.44 14.56
CA SER A 208 -16.71 -27.65 14.70
C SER A 208 -16.48 -26.66 13.57
N SER A 209 -17.43 -26.50 12.63
CA SER A 209 -17.27 -25.62 11.47
C SER A 209 -18.48 -24.72 11.28
N PHE A 210 -18.21 -23.42 11.16
CA PHE A 210 -19.21 -22.37 11.08
C PHE A 210 -18.87 -21.42 9.94
N SER A 211 -19.86 -20.98 9.16
CA SER A 211 -19.62 -20.11 8.01
C SER A 211 -20.56 -18.93 7.96
N ILE A 212 -20.06 -17.83 7.42
CA ILE A 212 -20.83 -16.65 7.06
C ILE A 212 -20.49 -16.26 5.64
N THR A 213 -21.49 -15.78 4.90
CA THR A 213 -21.34 -15.33 3.53
C THR A 213 -22.06 -14.01 3.37
N GLN A 214 -21.36 -13.07 2.74
CA GLN A 214 -21.89 -11.78 2.32
C GLN A 214 -21.69 -11.67 0.83
N THR A 215 -22.77 -11.42 0.09
CA THR A 215 -22.71 -11.18 -1.35
C THR A 215 -23.17 -9.77 -1.66
N GLY A 216 -22.74 -9.23 -2.80
CA GLY A 216 -23.24 -7.95 -3.27
C GLY A 216 -24.76 -7.95 -3.48
N GLN A 217 -25.34 -9.07 -3.94
CA GLN A 217 -26.79 -9.20 -4.06
C GLN A 217 -27.51 -9.06 -2.71
N MET A 218 -26.98 -9.68 -1.65
CA MET A 218 -27.57 -9.51 -0.30
C MET A 218 -27.56 -8.04 0.14
N MET A 219 -26.49 -7.30 -0.17
CA MET A 219 -26.40 -5.87 0.12
C MET A 219 -27.43 -5.05 -0.67
N LEU A 220 -27.59 -5.34 -1.96
CA LEU A 220 -28.58 -4.67 -2.82
C LEU A 220 -30.02 -4.95 -2.37
N ASP A 221 -30.33 -6.21 -2.06
CA ASP A 221 -31.63 -6.63 -1.55
C ASP A 221 -31.93 -5.97 -0.19
N GLY A 222 -30.92 -5.83 0.65
CA GLY A 222 -31.07 -5.15 1.93
C GLY A 222 -31.32 -3.65 1.80
N ILE A 223 -30.69 -2.98 0.83
CA ILE A 223 -31.04 -1.59 0.49
C ILE A 223 -32.49 -1.50 0.02
N ASP A 224 -32.97 -2.45 -0.78
CA ASP A 224 -34.38 -2.48 -1.20
C ASP A 224 -35.35 -2.65 -0.04
N LYS A 225 -35.01 -3.51 0.93
CA LYS A 225 -35.82 -3.66 2.15
C LYS A 225 -35.85 -2.38 2.97
N VAL A 226 -34.71 -1.71 3.15
CA VAL A 226 -34.65 -0.40 3.83
C VAL A 226 -35.50 0.63 3.09
N LEU A 227 -35.41 0.70 1.76
CA LEU A 227 -36.18 1.63 0.94
C LEU A 227 -37.69 1.41 1.00
N ALA A 228 -38.12 0.15 1.22
CA ALA A 228 -39.51 -0.25 1.32
C ALA A 228 -40.09 -0.09 2.74
N ASP A 229 -39.25 0.02 3.77
CA ASP A 229 -39.69 0.15 5.16
C ASP A 229 -39.68 1.63 5.61
N GLU A 230 -40.87 2.22 5.67
CA GLU A 230 -41.04 3.62 6.06
C GLU A 230 -40.56 3.89 7.51
N LYS A 231 -40.63 2.92 8.44
CA LYS A 231 -40.17 3.12 9.83
C LYS A 231 -38.64 3.13 9.91
N ILE A 232 -37.99 2.23 9.18
CA ILE A 232 -36.53 2.23 9.08
C ILE A 232 -36.09 3.54 8.41
N MET A 233 -36.74 3.93 7.31
CA MET A 233 -36.49 5.19 6.61
C MET A 233 -36.64 6.41 7.53
N GLN A 234 -37.65 6.46 8.40
CA GLN A 234 -37.79 7.50 9.42
C GLN A 234 -36.60 7.52 10.38
N THR A 235 -36.17 6.34 10.83
CA THR A 235 -35.06 6.18 11.80
C THR A 235 -33.72 6.68 11.25
N ILE A 236 -33.47 6.48 9.94
CA ILE A 236 -32.23 6.96 9.30
C ILE A 236 -32.36 8.37 8.72
N SER A 237 -33.58 8.90 8.56
CA SER A 237 -33.79 10.21 7.95
C SER A 237 -33.44 11.33 8.93
N GLY A 238 -32.50 12.20 8.53
CA GLY A 238 -31.91 13.24 9.40
C GLY A 238 -30.55 12.86 9.98
N ASP A 239 -30.11 11.60 9.82
CA ASP A 239 -28.88 11.08 10.43
C ASP A 239 -27.89 10.45 9.44
N ILE A 240 -28.16 10.51 8.13
CA ILE A 240 -27.25 9.94 7.13
C ILE A 240 -26.09 10.90 6.85
N ASN A 241 -25.12 10.91 7.75
CA ASN A 241 -23.74 11.02 7.32
C ASN A 241 -23.29 9.61 6.92
N MET A 242 -22.81 9.45 5.69
CA MET A 242 -22.21 8.19 5.21
C MET A 242 -20.95 7.76 5.99
N THR A 243 -20.55 8.55 7.00
CA THR A 243 -19.40 8.31 7.87
C THR A 243 -19.77 7.71 9.22
N ASP A 244 -21.06 7.70 9.59
CA ASP A 244 -21.53 7.18 10.87
C ASP A 244 -22.00 5.72 10.71
N GLU A 245 -21.85 4.93 11.77
CA GLU A 245 -22.26 3.52 11.76
C GLU A 245 -23.79 3.42 11.60
N PRO A 246 -24.30 2.64 10.62
CA PRO A 246 -25.74 2.53 10.41
C PRO A 246 -26.43 1.89 11.63
N PRO A 247 -27.71 2.20 11.89
CA PRO A 247 -28.47 1.51 12.93
C PRO A 247 -28.42 -0.01 12.75
N ALA A 248 -28.39 -0.75 13.87
CA ALA A 248 -28.34 -2.21 13.90
C ALA A 248 -29.38 -2.89 12.98
N GLU A 249 -30.58 -2.32 12.90
CA GLU A 249 -31.66 -2.83 12.06
C GLU A 249 -31.36 -2.66 10.56
N VAL A 250 -30.75 -1.54 10.16
CA VAL A 250 -30.29 -1.30 8.79
C VAL A 250 -29.16 -2.27 8.44
N MET A 251 -28.20 -2.46 9.35
CA MET A 251 -27.13 -3.45 9.19
C MET A 251 -27.70 -4.86 9.01
N HIS A 252 -28.71 -5.23 9.81
CA HIS A 252 -29.37 -6.52 9.69
C HIS A 252 -30.05 -6.69 8.33
N GLN A 253 -30.76 -5.67 7.84
CA GLN A 253 -31.39 -5.72 6.52
C GLN A 253 -30.35 -5.82 5.40
N MET A 254 -29.26 -5.04 5.47
CA MET A 254 -28.20 -4.97 4.47
C MET A 254 -27.32 -6.23 4.40
N PHE A 255 -27.07 -6.88 5.53
CA PHE A 255 -26.09 -7.97 5.59
C PHE A 255 -26.71 -9.33 5.92
N GLY A 256 -27.96 -9.37 6.40
CA GLY A 256 -28.72 -10.62 6.59
C GLY A 256 -28.35 -11.41 7.86
N PHE A 257 -27.50 -10.88 8.72
CA PHE A 257 -27.15 -11.44 10.02
C PHE A 257 -27.29 -10.37 11.12
N SER A 258 -27.56 -10.79 12.36
CA SER A 258 -27.51 -9.88 13.50
C SER A 258 -26.10 -9.33 13.67
N ILE A 259 -25.98 -8.13 14.23
CA ILE A 259 -24.71 -7.47 14.56
C ILE A 259 -23.75 -8.49 15.20
N ASN A 260 -22.59 -8.67 14.58
CA ASN A 260 -21.45 -9.45 15.06
C ASN A 260 -21.73 -10.96 15.30
N PRO A 261 -21.73 -11.78 14.23
CA PRO A 261 -21.67 -13.23 14.33
C PRO A 261 -20.58 -13.69 15.31
N THR A 262 -20.96 -14.59 16.22
CA THR A 262 -20.07 -15.10 17.27
C THR A 262 -20.08 -16.62 17.33
N VAL A 263 -18.93 -17.21 17.67
CA VAL A 263 -18.83 -18.61 18.04
C VAL A 263 -17.84 -18.80 19.18
N SER A 264 -18.18 -19.63 20.18
CA SER A 264 -17.37 -19.81 21.38
C SER A 264 -17.01 -21.28 21.67
N PHE A 265 -15.83 -21.49 22.24
CA PHE A 265 -15.32 -22.80 22.69
C PHE A 265 -14.39 -22.66 23.93
N PRO A 266 -14.19 -23.74 24.72
CA PRO A 266 -13.27 -23.75 25.85
C PRO A 266 -11.83 -23.34 25.51
N ALA A 267 -11.25 -22.46 26.33
CA ALA A 267 -9.83 -22.09 26.24
C ALA A 267 -8.88 -23.25 26.57
N THR A 268 -9.37 -24.27 27.29
CA THR A 268 -8.64 -25.49 27.64
C THR A 268 -8.68 -26.56 26.54
N ALA A 269 -9.29 -26.28 25.38
CA ALA A 269 -9.30 -27.20 24.27
C ALA A 269 -7.87 -27.54 23.82
N LYS A 270 -7.69 -28.72 23.22
CA LYS A 270 -6.41 -29.04 22.58
C LYS A 270 -6.27 -28.21 21.29
N PRO A 271 -5.06 -27.80 20.89
CA PRO A 271 -4.82 -27.18 19.59
C PRO A 271 -5.38 -28.04 18.44
N ALA A 272 -5.95 -27.40 17.42
CA ALA A 272 -6.44 -28.08 16.22
C ALA A 272 -5.28 -28.69 15.41
N PHE A 273 -4.09 -28.10 15.52
CA PHE A 273 -2.86 -28.54 14.86
C PHE A 273 -1.62 -28.03 15.60
N ASP A 274 -0.45 -28.58 15.26
CA ASP A 274 0.84 -28.13 15.80
C ASP A 274 1.35 -26.90 15.03
N TYR A 275 1.05 -25.72 15.54
CA TYR A 275 1.42 -24.45 14.92
C TYR A 275 2.93 -24.31 14.68
N LYS A 276 3.76 -24.64 15.67
CA LYS A 276 5.22 -24.45 15.57
C LYS A 276 5.80 -25.36 14.49
N LYS A 277 5.34 -26.61 14.42
CA LYS A 277 5.78 -27.57 13.40
C LYS A 277 5.38 -27.14 12.00
N GLU A 278 4.13 -26.74 11.80
CA GLU A 278 3.65 -26.31 10.48
C GLU A 278 4.27 -24.99 10.03
N LEU A 279 4.41 -24.00 10.92
CA LEU A 279 5.08 -22.74 10.62
C LEU A 279 6.52 -22.97 10.14
N LYS A 280 7.29 -23.80 10.87
CA LYS A 280 8.68 -24.12 10.49
C LYS A 280 8.74 -24.80 9.12
N ALA A 281 7.77 -25.66 8.80
CA ALA A 281 7.69 -26.28 7.48
C ALA A 281 7.36 -25.26 6.38
N ALA A 282 6.42 -24.34 6.63
CA ALA A 282 6.07 -23.27 5.72
C ALA A 282 7.27 -22.34 5.44
N GLN A 283 7.96 -21.87 6.49
CA GLN A 283 9.15 -21.04 6.38
C GLN A 283 10.27 -21.72 5.58
N LYS A 284 10.49 -23.03 5.81
CA LYS A 284 11.48 -23.82 5.07
C LYS A 284 11.13 -23.94 3.58
N ALA A 285 9.84 -24.07 3.24
CA ALA A 285 9.37 -24.25 1.87
C ALA A 285 9.22 -22.93 1.09
N ALA A 286 9.06 -21.81 1.79
CA ALA A 286 8.75 -20.51 1.19
C ALA A 286 9.73 -20.08 0.07
N PRO A 287 11.07 -20.18 0.22
CA PRO A 287 11.99 -19.75 -0.84
C PRO A 287 11.80 -20.53 -2.15
N ALA A 288 11.61 -21.85 -2.07
CA ALA A 288 11.37 -22.70 -3.24
C ALA A 288 10.02 -22.40 -3.89
N MET A 289 8.99 -22.14 -3.08
CA MET A 289 7.67 -21.72 -3.53
C MET A 289 7.74 -20.38 -4.27
N MET A 290 8.35 -19.35 -3.68
CA MET A 290 8.50 -18.02 -4.32
C MET A 290 9.25 -18.12 -5.64
N LYS A 291 10.33 -18.93 -5.69
CA LYS A 291 11.07 -19.19 -6.92
C LYS A 291 10.20 -19.89 -7.98
N LYS A 292 9.42 -20.91 -7.61
CA LYS A 292 8.52 -21.64 -8.52
C LYS A 292 7.45 -20.72 -9.11
N LEU A 293 6.94 -19.78 -8.34
CA LEU A 293 5.96 -18.80 -8.78
C LEU A 293 6.59 -17.65 -9.60
N GLY A 294 7.93 -17.61 -9.70
CA GLY A 294 8.64 -16.50 -10.32
C GLY A 294 8.42 -15.18 -9.59
N LEU A 295 8.09 -15.24 -8.30
CA LEU A 295 7.91 -14.12 -7.37
C LEU A 295 9.17 -13.84 -6.57
N SER A 296 10.17 -14.74 -6.63
CA SER A 296 11.50 -14.37 -6.16
C SER A 296 11.98 -13.23 -7.03
N VAL A 297 11.87 -12.00 -6.53
CA VAL A 297 12.77 -10.93 -6.91
C VAL A 297 14.12 -11.42 -6.42
N THR A 298 14.79 -12.25 -7.22
CA THR A 298 16.24 -12.34 -7.07
C THR A 298 16.66 -10.89 -7.29
N PRO A 299 17.18 -10.20 -6.25
CA PRO A 299 17.59 -8.83 -6.41
C PRO A 299 18.44 -8.79 -7.67
N PRO A 300 18.17 -7.88 -8.62
CA PRO A 300 18.91 -7.88 -9.87
C PRO A 300 20.39 -7.86 -9.53
N ALA A 301 21.19 -8.63 -10.29
CA ALA A 301 22.60 -8.72 -10.01
C ALA A 301 23.17 -7.29 -9.90
N PRO A 302 24.00 -7.01 -8.88
CA PRO A 302 24.53 -5.68 -8.69
C PRO A 302 25.29 -5.27 -9.95
N MET A 303 25.29 -3.97 -10.21
CA MET A 303 25.97 -3.42 -11.37
C MET A 303 27.44 -3.85 -11.40
N VAL A 304 27.85 -4.46 -12.51
CA VAL A 304 29.22 -4.89 -12.77
C VAL A 304 29.65 -4.45 -14.17
N GLY A 305 30.93 -4.12 -14.33
CA GLY A 305 31.50 -3.75 -15.62
C GLY A 305 31.25 -2.29 -16.03
N GLU A 306 31.12 -2.07 -17.33
CA GLU A 306 31.07 -0.73 -17.94
C GLU A 306 29.73 -0.04 -17.67
N ALA A 307 29.79 1.21 -17.19
CA ALA A 307 28.63 2.02 -16.87
C ALA A 307 27.98 2.57 -18.15
N LYS A 308 27.08 1.80 -18.76
CA LYS A 308 26.30 2.19 -19.95
C LYS A 308 24.84 1.84 -19.76
N PHE A 309 23.95 2.76 -20.11
CA PHE A 309 22.52 2.45 -20.18
C PHE A 309 22.24 1.38 -21.23
N LYS A 310 21.41 0.39 -20.89
CA LYS A 310 20.84 -0.56 -21.86
C LYS A 310 19.89 0.18 -22.82
N SER A 311 19.09 1.09 -22.26
CA SER A 311 18.21 1.98 -22.99
C SER A 311 18.11 3.31 -22.28
N LEU A 312 17.92 4.40 -23.02
CA LEU A 312 17.70 5.73 -22.49
C LEU A 312 16.68 6.43 -23.39
N LYS A 313 15.59 6.94 -22.79
CA LYS A 313 14.53 7.61 -23.54
C LYS A 313 14.10 8.91 -22.87
N VAL A 314 13.64 9.85 -23.69
CA VAL A 314 12.93 11.04 -23.21
C VAL A 314 11.52 10.62 -22.80
N ALA A 315 11.21 10.78 -21.52
CA ALA A 315 9.93 10.43 -20.93
C ALA A 315 8.95 11.61 -20.91
N GLY A 316 9.47 12.84 -20.91
CA GLY A 316 8.64 14.04 -20.90
C GLY A 316 9.45 15.30 -21.16
N ILE A 317 8.76 16.32 -21.66
CA ILE A 317 9.31 17.66 -21.88
C ILE A 317 8.31 18.65 -21.29
N ARG A 318 8.83 19.62 -20.52
CA ARG A 318 8.04 20.72 -19.96
C ARG A 318 8.71 22.03 -20.32
N ILE A 319 7.93 22.96 -20.85
CA ILE A 319 8.34 24.35 -21.11
C ILE A 319 7.39 25.23 -20.33
N VAL A 320 7.92 26.05 -19.42
CA VAL A 320 7.14 26.94 -18.57
C VAL A 320 7.46 28.37 -19.00
N THR A 321 6.51 29.05 -19.62
CA THR A 321 6.67 30.45 -20.04
C THR A 321 6.55 31.40 -18.84
N PRO A 322 7.04 32.65 -18.95
CA PRO A 322 6.97 33.62 -17.88
C PRO A 322 5.50 33.87 -17.48
N ALA A 323 5.22 33.87 -16.18
CA ALA A 323 3.91 34.25 -15.67
C ALA A 323 3.80 35.79 -15.58
N PRO A 324 2.65 36.40 -15.91
CA PRO A 324 2.45 37.85 -15.72
C PRO A 324 2.57 38.29 -14.26
N ASP A 325 2.25 37.38 -13.33
CA ASP A 325 2.36 37.56 -11.89
C ASP A 325 3.02 36.32 -11.27
N GLN A 326 4.08 36.52 -10.48
CA GLN A 326 4.80 35.44 -9.78
C GLN A 326 3.93 34.70 -8.75
N LYS A 327 2.77 35.25 -8.37
CA LYS A 327 1.75 34.60 -7.55
C LYS A 327 0.96 33.54 -8.32
N VAL A 328 0.96 33.58 -9.65
CA VAL A 328 0.21 32.68 -10.53
C VAL A 328 1.19 31.94 -11.43
N ARG A 329 1.91 30.98 -10.84
CA ARG A 329 2.86 30.14 -11.57
C ARG A 329 2.17 28.95 -12.24
N ALA A 330 2.42 28.77 -13.53
CA ALA A 330 1.96 27.58 -14.25
C ALA A 330 2.60 26.34 -13.62
N PHE A 331 1.77 25.35 -13.25
CA PHE A 331 2.18 24.13 -12.55
C PHE A 331 2.89 24.38 -11.20
N ASN A 332 2.89 25.62 -10.69
CA ASN A 332 3.72 26.06 -9.56
C ASN A 332 5.25 26.02 -9.82
N TRP A 333 5.68 26.16 -11.07
CA TRP A 333 7.11 26.17 -11.46
C TRP A 333 7.57 27.56 -11.92
N SER A 334 8.89 27.78 -11.88
CA SER A 334 9.53 28.93 -12.52
C SER A 334 9.61 28.74 -14.04
N GLU A 335 9.85 29.83 -14.76
CA GLU A 335 10.08 29.77 -16.20
C GLU A 335 11.31 28.92 -16.56
N GLY A 336 11.27 28.32 -17.75
CA GLY A 336 12.38 27.53 -18.28
C GLY A 336 11.95 26.23 -18.95
N THR A 337 12.93 25.34 -19.14
CA THR A 337 12.75 24.06 -19.84
C THR A 337 13.19 22.89 -18.94
N SER A 338 12.43 21.81 -18.92
CA SER A 338 12.77 20.57 -18.21
C SER A 338 12.60 19.37 -19.15
N ILE A 339 13.62 18.51 -19.21
CA ILE A 339 13.61 17.24 -19.97
C ILE A 339 13.70 16.09 -18.98
N ALA A 340 12.65 15.26 -18.91
CA ALA A 340 12.64 14.04 -18.11
C ALA A 340 13.19 12.87 -18.93
N LEU A 341 14.14 12.13 -18.35
CA LEU A 341 14.82 10.99 -18.94
C LEU A 341 14.56 9.75 -18.08
N ILE A 342 14.37 8.61 -18.73
CA ILE A 342 14.33 7.30 -18.08
C ILE A 342 15.36 6.41 -18.75
N GLY A 343 16.28 5.88 -17.95
CA GLY A 343 17.33 4.97 -18.39
C GLY A 343 17.21 3.60 -17.72
N GLU A 344 17.43 2.54 -18.50
CA GLU A 344 17.57 1.17 -17.99
C GLU A 344 19.05 0.86 -17.75
N LEU A 345 19.37 0.38 -16.55
CA LEU A 345 20.70 0.04 -16.10
C LEU A 345 21.02 -1.44 -16.36
N PRO A 346 22.30 -1.81 -16.58
CA PRO A 346 22.65 -3.19 -16.86
C PRO A 346 22.67 -4.09 -15.61
N GLY A 347 22.72 -3.51 -14.42
CA GLY A 347 22.54 -4.18 -13.13
C GLY A 347 22.01 -3.22 -12.07
N ALA A 348 21.68 -3.76 -10.88
CA ALA A 348 21.13 -2.97 -9.80
C ALA A 348 22.15 -1.99 -9.22
N VAL A 349 21.72 -0.75 -9.00
CA VAL A 349 22.41 0.24 -8.18
C VAL A 349 21.59 0.48 -6.90
N ILE A 350 22.22 1.00 -5.86
CA ILE A 350 21.59 1.29 -4.57
C ILE A 350 21.30 2.78 -4.37
N SER A 351 21.95 3.65 -5.15
CA SER A 351 21.63 5.08 -5.19
C SER A 351 22.12 5.76 -6.47
N ALA A 352 21.58 6.94 -6.74
CA ALA A 352 21.96 7.84 -7.82
C ALA A 352 21.71 9.27 -7.36
N ASP A 353 22.76 9.97 -6.94
CA ASP A 353 22.63 11.21 -6.16
C ASP A 353 23.37 12.40 -6.79
N GLU A 354 24.20 12.13 -7.80
CA GLU A 354 25.10 13.11 -8.39
C GLU A 354 25.13 12.96 -9.92
N GLY A 355 25.55 14.03 -10.60
CA GLY A 355 25.71 14.02 -12.05
C GLY A 355 26.12 15.40 -12.54
N THR A 356 26.47 15.46 -13.82
CA THR A 356 26.82 16.70 -14.50
C THR A 356 26.11 16.78 -15.85
N ILE A 357 25.79 17.99 -16.27
CA ILE A 357 25.29 18.28 -17.61
C ILE A 357 26.41 19.02 -18.33
N GLU A 358 26.90 18.44 -19.43
CA GLU A 358 28.02 18.98 -20.20
C GLU A 358 27.55 19.80 -21.40
N THR A 359 26.40 19.46 -21.99
CA THR A 359 25.90 20.09 -23.21
C THR A 359 24.38 20.02 -23.23
N PHE A 360 23.73 21.13 -23.60
CA PHE A 360 22.30 21.14 -23.90
C PHE A 360 22.02 22.13 -25.04
N THR A 361 22.11 21.68 -26.28
CA THR A 361 21.94 22.52 -27.47
C THR A 361 20.71 22.13 -28.28
N LEU A 362 20.09 23.12 -28.92
CA LEU A 362 18.94 22.96 -29.81
C LEU A 362 19.36 22.97 -31.28
N ASN A 363 18.45 22.58 -32.17
CA ASN A 363 18.70 22.47 -33.60
C ASN A 363 18.97 23.81 -34.30
N ASN A 364 18.46 24.91 -33.76
CA ASN A 364 18.77 26.27 -34.23
C ASN A 364 20.15 26.78 -33.75
N GLY A 365 20.89 26.00 -32.95
CA GLY A 365 22.19 26.36 -32.41
C GLY A 365 22.15 27.04 -31.03
N GLN A 366 20.97 27.30 -30.47
CA GLN A 366 20.83 27.84 -29.12
C GLN A 366 21.41 26.87 -28.07
N ASP A 367 22.17 27.39 -27.13
CA ASP A 367 22.68 26.65 -25.97
C ASP A 367 21.84 26.95 -24.73
N LEU A 368 21.14 25.92 -24.25
CA LEU A 368 20.31 25.95 -23.06
C LEU A 368 21.06 25.52 -21.79
N LEU A 369 22.35 25.20 -21.86
CA LEU A 369 23.11 24.87 -20.66
C LEU A 369 23.08 26.05 -19.68
N SER A 370 22.74 25.79 -18.41
CA SER A 370 22.67 26.87 -17.43
C SER A 370 24.04 27.53 -17.28
N THR A 371 24.05 28.86 -17.20
CA THR A 371 25.28 29.63 -16.93
C THR A 371 25.76 29.45 -15.49
N LYS A 372 24.89 28.98 -14.59
CA LYS A 372 25.21 28.75 -13.18
C LYS A 372 25.66 27.31 -12.98
N LYS A 373 26.90 27.10 -12.53
CA LYS A 373 27.46 25.75 -12.31
C LYS A 373 26.64 24.86 -11.37
N TRP A 374 25.94 25.44 -10.39
CA TRP A 374 25.11 24.67 -9.46
C TRP A 374 23.84 24.08 -10.13
N ASP A 375 23.42 24.67 -11.26
CA ASP A 375 22.28 24.21 -12.07
C ASP A 375 22.70 23.25 -13.20
N GLN A 376 23.99 23.07 -13.44
CA GLN A 376 24.52 22.10 -14.41
C GLN A 376 24.54 20.67 -13.84
N LYS A 377 23.48 20.31 -13.12
CA LYS A 377 23.29 19.00 -12.48
C LYS A 377 21.89 18.46 -12.77
N PRO A 378 21.75 17.14 -12.96
CA PRO A 378 20.45 16.48 -13.01
C PRO A 378 19.64 16.72 -11.73
N ARG A 379 18.32 16.80 -11.87
CA ARG A 379 17.34 17.03 -10.81
C ARG A 379 16.39 15.85 -10.73
N SER A 380 15.65 15.75 -9.63
CA SER A 380 14.60 14.74 -9.44
C SER A 380 15.08 13.33 -9.81
N ILE A 381 16.30 12.98 -9.38
CA ILE A 381 16.87 11.66 -9.65
C ILE A 381 16.10 10.66 -8.80
N ASP A 382 15.56 9.64 -9.44
CA ASP A 382 14.74 8.62 -8.81
C ASP A 382 15.14 7.24 -9.34
N LEU A 383 15.01 6.23 -8.49
CA LEU A 383 15.46 4.88 -8.78
C LEU A 383 14.30 3.91 -8.53
N SER A 384 14.09 2.94 -9.42
CA SER A 384 13.13 1.86 -9.15
C SER A 384 13.52 1.07 -7.90
N GLU A 385 12.54 0.45 -7.26
CA GLU A 385 12.76 -0.39 -6.06
C GLU A 385 13.81 -1.49 -6.28
N ASP A 386 13.91 -2.02 -7.49
CA ASP A 386 14.88 -3.05 -7.86
C ASP A 386 16.25 -2.49 -8.30
N GLY A 387 16.40 -1.17 -8.35
CA GLY A 387 17.65 -0.49 -8.69
C GLY A 387 18.03 -0.53 -10.17
N THR A 388 17.15 -0.93 -11.08
CA THR A 388 17.49 -1.13 -12.50
C THR A 388 16.95 -0.07 -13.45
N LEU A 389 16.03 0.78 -13.01
CA LEU A 389 15.53 1.93 -13.77
C LEU A 389 15.89 3.21 -13.04
N LEU A 390 16.44 4.16 -13.79
CA LEU A 390 16.84 5.47 -13.30
C LEU A 390 16.01 6.54 -14.03
N GLY A 391 15.23 7.30 -13.27
CA GLY A 391 14.57 8.52 -13.73
C GLY A 391 15.37 9.75 -13.32
N PHE A 392 15.48 10.75 -14.18
CA PHE A 392 16.07 12.04 -13.81
C PHE A 392 15.61 13.16 -14.75
N GLU A 393 15.74 14.40 -14.32
CA GLU A 393 15.42 15.59 -15.10
C GLU A 393 16.66 16.43 -15.38
N VAL A 394 16.73 17.00 -16.58
CA VAL A 394 17.65 18.07 -16.93
C VAL A 394 16.84 19.37 -17.02
N GLN A 395 17.19 20.35 -16.19
CA GLN A 395 16.47 21.61 -16.08
C GLN A 395 17.35 22.80 -16.47
N THR A 396 16.74 23.83 -17.05
CA THR A 396 17.38 25.10 -17.41
C THR A 396 16.40 26.24 -17.16
N ASP A 397 16.91 27.41 -16.76
CA ASP A 397 16.15 28.65 -16.60
C ASP A 397 15.91 29.37 -17.94
N GLN A 398 16.35 28.79 -19.06
CA GLN A 398 16.19 29.35 -20.39
C GLN A 398 15.00 28.72 -21.16
N LEU A 399 14.37 29.55 -21.99
CA LEU A 399 13.34 29.14 -22.93
C LEU A 399 13.92 28.87 -24.32
N PRO A 400 13.37 27.92 -25.08
CA PRO A 400 13.70 27.77 -26.49
C PRO A 400 13.32 29.04 -27.26
N GLU A 401 14.23 29.55 -28.08
CA GLU A 401 13.99 30.64 -29.01
C GLU A 401 13.06 30.19 -30.16
N ASP A 402 12.46 31.17 -30.84
CA ASP A 402 11.63 30.92 -32.01
C ASP A 402 12.37 30.08 -33.06
N GLY A 403 11.68 29.07 -33.61
CA GLY A 403 12.24 28.14 -34.59
C GLY A 403 13.01 26.95 -34.00
N ALA A 404 13.24 26.90 -32.68
CA ALA A 404 13.72 25.67 -32.03
C ALA A 404 12.63 24.60 -32.02
N THR A 405 12.91 23.46 -32.65
CA THR A 405 11.93 22.35 -32.77
C THR A 405 12.43 21.04 -32.19
N SER A 406 13.74 20.90 -32.00
CA SER A 406 14.35 19.71 -31.43
C SER A 406 15.62 20.02 -30.63
N ILE A 407 15.89 19.14 -29.67
CA ILE A 407 17.17 18.99 -29.00
C ILE A 407 18.15 18.48 -30.04
N LYS A 408 19.19 19.25 -30.33
CA LYS A 408 20.31 18.80 -31.15
C LYS A 408 21.17 17.83 -30.36
N MET A 409 21.55 18.23 -29.14
CA MET A 409 22.38 17.41 -28.27
C MET A 409 22.16 17.75 -26.80
N LEU A 410 21.86 16.73 -26.01
CA LEU A 410 21.87 16.78 -24.55
C LEU A 410 22.83 15.69 -24.05
N LYS A 411 23.89 16.07 -23.33
CA LYS A 411 24.94 15.17 -22.86
C LYS A 411 25.32 15.47 -21.41
N GLY A 412 25.63 14.42 -20.66
CA GLY A 412 26.17 14.51 -19.33
C GLY A 412 26.48 13.13 -18.75
N GLU A 413 26.57 13.05 -17.43
CA GLU A 413 26.73 11.79 -16.70
C GLU A 413 25.90 11.79 -15.42
N ILE A 414 25.46 10.60 -15.00
CA ILE A 414 24.89 10.33 -13.68
C ILE A 414 25.84 9.41 -12.93
N ILE A 415 26.11 9.74 -11.67
CA ILE A 415 26.88 8.91 -10.76
C ILE A 415 25.93 8.02 -9.98
N CYS A 416 26.05 6.72 -10.20
CA CYS A 416 25.33 5.71 -9.46
C CYS A 416 26.29 4.94 -8.53
N MET A 417 25.77 4.43 -7.43
CA MET A 417 26.52 3.56 -6.52
C MET A 417 25.91 2.16 -6.52
N ALA A 418 26.72 1.13 -6.62
CA ALA A 418 26.31 -0.26 -6.49
C ALA A 418 27.03 -0.93 -5.33
N ALA A 419 26.43 -1.97 -4.76
CA ALA A 419 27.02 -2.80 -3.72
C ALA A 419 27.02 -4.26 -4.15
N SER A 420 28.15 -4.95 -4.02
CA SER A 420 28.22 -6.39 -4.28
C SER A 420 27.95 -7.26 -3.06
N SER A 421 27.86 -6.66 -1.87
CA SER A 421 27.59 -7.37 -0.63
C SER A 421 26.82 -6.51 0.36
N SER A 422 26.37 -7.12 1.44
CA SER A 422 25.81 -6.42 2.60
C SER A 422 26.23 -7.14 3.88
N GLN A 423 26.27 -6.40 4.98
CA GLN A 423 26.50 -6.93 6.32
C GLN A 423 25.40 -6.45 7.26
N THR A 424 25.08 -7.26 8.26
CA THR A 424 24.19 -6.90 9.36
C THR A 424 25.03 -6.65 10.60
N VAL A 425 24.83 -5.50 11.25
CA VAL A 425 25.54 -5.11 12.47
C VAL A 425 24.52 -4.88 13.57
N ASP A 426 24.66 -5.57 14.69
CA ASP A 426 23.92 -5.21 15.91
C ASP A 426 24.43 -3.85 16.39
N LEU A 427 23.53 -2.90 16.64
CA LEU A 427 23.92 -1.60 17.18
C LEU A 427 24.26 -1.66 18.67
N GLU A 428 23.98 -2.78 19.35
CA GLU A 428 24.41 -3.03 20.73
C GLU A 428 24.01 -1.92 21.72
N PHE A 429 22.83 -1.31 21.52
CA PHE A 429 22.29 -0.38 22.50
C PHE A 429 22.07 -1.10 23.83
N ALA A 430 22.55 -0.52 24.93
CA ALA A 430 22.35 -1.09 26.26
C ALA A 430 20.86 -1.25 26.62
N LYS A 431 20.03 -0.33 26.11
CA LYS A 431 18.57 -0.40 26.12
C LYS A 431 17.99 0.53 25.06
N VAL A 432 16.72 0.33 24.72
CA VAL A 432 15.97 1.25 23.84
C VAL A 432 15.40 2.40 24.68
N ALA A 433 16.17 3.48 24.83
CA ALA A 433 15.73 4.69 25.52
C ALA A 433 16.29 5.96 24.87
N GLU A 434 15.59 7.09 25.04
CA GLU A 434 16.06 8.39 24.56
C GLU A 434 17.39 8.77 25.23
N GLY A 435 18.36 9.18 24.41
CA GLY A 435 19.71 9.53 24.83
C GLY A 435 20.72 8.39 24.72
N GLU A 436 20.29 7.15 24.55
CA GLU A 436 21.18 5.99 24.45
C GLU A 436 22.04 6.05 23.18
N GLU A 437 23.32 5.71 23.35
CA GLU A 437 24.34 5.76 22.31
C GLU A 437 24.88 4.36 22.05
N SER A 438 25.20 4.10 20.79
CA SER A 438 25.85 2.89 20.30
C SER A 438 27.31 3.18 20.01
N GLU A 439 28.18 2.19 20.20
CA GLU A 439 29.57 2.27 19.75
C GLU A 439 29.70 2.21 18.21
N HIS A 440 28.62 1.83 17.51
CA HIS A 440 28.61 1.65 16.07
C HIS A 440 28.02 2.86 15.34
N TYR A 441 28.82 3.40 14.42
CA TYR A 441 28.42 4.43 13.44
C TYR A 441 27.82 5.71 14.03
N GLY A 442 28.20 6.05 15.27
CA GLY A 442 27.65 7.19 16.00
C GLY A 442 26.13 7.09 16.16
N ALA A 443 25.59 5.87 16.23
CA ALA A 443 24.15 5.68 16.31
C ALA A 443 23.64 6.13 17.69
N LYS A 444 22.57 6.93 17.70
CA LYS A 444 22.01 7.50 18.93
C LYS A 444 20.49 7.53 18.86
N ILE A 445 19.82 7.04 19.91
CA ILE A 445 18.38 7.20 20.05
C ILE A 445 18.10 8.64 20.50
N THR A 446 17.61 9.46 19.58
CA THR A 446 17.35 10.90 19.82
C THR A 446 15.93 11.20 20.29
N LYS A 447 15.02 10.23 20.12
CA LYS A 447 13.62 10.36 20.51
C LYS A 447 13.05 8.97 20.77
N PHE A 448 12.39 8.79 21.90
CA PHE A 448 11.58 7.59 22.17
C PHE A 448 10.40 7.96 23.07
N LYS A 449 9.29 8.37 22.46
CA LYS A 449 8.10 8.84 23.18
C LYS A 449 6.82 8.63 22.38
N GLU A 450 5.66 8.82 23.00
CA GLU A 450 4.38 8.79 22.31
C GLU A 450 4.37 9.73 21.09
N SER A 451 3.84 9.24 19.97
CA SER A 451 3.72 10.01 18.75
C SER A 451 2.67 11.10 18.94
N LYS A 452 2.99 12.33 18.52
CA LYS A 452 2.04 13.44 18.55
C LYS A 452 0.95 13.33 17.48
N TYR A 453 1.18 12.50 16.47
CA TYR A 453 0.34 12.39 15.29
C TYR A 453 -0.34 11.02 15.16
N ASN A 454 0.14 10.01 15.87
CA ASN A 454 -0.39 8.65 15.83
C ASN A 454 -0.68 8.19 17.27
N GLU A 455 -1.93 8.40 17.71
CA GLU A 455 -2.37 8.02 19.05
C GLU A 455 -2.19 6.50 19.27
N GLY A 456 -1.66 6.09 20.43
CA GLY A 456 -1.37 4.69 20.74
C GLY A 456 -0.10 4.12 20.09
N GLN A 457 0.75 4.96 19.48
CA GLN A 457 2.05 4.54 18.93
C GLN A 457 3.19 5.34 19.54
N LYS A 458 4.36 4.70 19.67
CA LYS A 458 5.61 5.38 20.02
C LYS A 458 6.41 5.72 18.77
N GLU A 459 6.99 6.91 18.78
CA GLU A 459 7.95 7.36 17.78
C GLU A 459 9.37 7.15 18.31
N LEU A 460 10.16 6.36 17.59
CA LEU A 460 11.57 6.10 17.83
C LEU A 460 12.40 6.78 16.73
N SER A 461 13.34 7.65 17.08
CA SER A 461 14.25 8.27 16.11
C SER A 461 15.69 7.90 16.42
N ILE A 462 16.37 7.30 15.45
CA ILE A 462 17.77 6.89 15.55
C ILE A 462 18.60 7.78 14.62
N GLN A 463 19.48 8.56 15.21
CA GLN A 463 20.49 9.33 14.50
C GLN A 463 21.66 8.42 14.15
N PHE A 464 22.33 8.71 13.03
CA PHE A 464 23.47 7.98 12.49
C PHE A 464 24.53 8.96 11.95
N GLU A 465 25.81 8.60 12.08
CA GLU A 465 26.95 9.28 11.43
C GLU A 465 27.45 8.51 10.19
N LEU A 466 26.52 8.14 9.31
CA LEU A 466 26.81 7.57 8.01
C LEU A 466 25.96 8.20 6.89
N LYS A 467 26.31 7.97 5.62
CA LYS A 467 25.50 8.41 4.48
C LYS A 467 24.24 7.54 4.37
N ARG A 468 23.08 8.14 4.06
CA ARG A 468 21.77 7.43 3.98
C ARG A 468 21.79 6.24 3.03
N ASN A 469 22.46 6.38 1.90
CA ASN A 469 22.54 5.37 0.85
C ASN A 469 23.35 4.12 1.25
N LEU A 470 24.04 4.14 2.40
CA LEU A 470 24.70 2.95 2.95
C LEU A 470 23.73 2.09 3.77
N ILE A 471 22.65 2.68 4.28
CA ILE A 471 21.64 1.96 5.07
C ILE A 471 20.69 1.26 4.12
N LYS A 472 20.75 -0.07 4.13
CA LYS A 472 19.80 -0.92 3.44
C LYS A 472 18.50 -1.03 4.23
N LYS A 473 18.59 -1.33 5.53
CA LYS A 473 17.43 -1.54 6.41
C LYS A 473 17.85 -1.37 7.87
N VAL A 474 16.91 -0.96 8.72
CA VAL A 474 17.01 -1.14 10.18
C VAL A 474 15.95 -2.15 10.59
N SER A 475 16.37 -3.21 11.26
CA SER A 475 15.48 -4.27 11.77
C SER A 475 15.54 -4.29 13.30
N PHE A 476 14.44 -4.70 13.90
CA PHE A 476 14.27 -4.77 15.35
C PHE A 476 13.94 -6.21 15.71
N PHE A 477 14.55 -6.75 16.76
CA PHE A 477 14.33 -8.13 17.17
C PHE A 477 14.06 -8.20 18.68
N ASP A 478 13.18 -9.10 19.09
CA ASP A 478 13.05 -9.46 20.50
C ASP A 478 14.22 -10.33 20.97
N LYS A 479 14.29 -10.57 22.29
CA LYS A 479 15.31 -11.43 22.92
C LYS A 479 15.34 -12.87 22.39
N ASP A 480 14.27 -13.32 21.75
CA ASP A 480 14.16 -14.66 21.17
C ASP A 480 14.58 -14.67 19.68
N GLY A 481 15.03 -13.52 19.14
CA GLY A 481 15.45 -13.33 17.76
C GLY A 481 14.29 -13.22 16.77
N THR A 482 13.06 -12.98 17.24
CA THR A 482 11.91 -12.71 16.36
C THR A 482 11.93 -11.26 15.92
N GLU A 483 11.82 -11.01 14.62
CA GLU A 483 11.71 -9.65 14.09
C GLU A 483 10.42 -8.97 14.59
N LEU A 484 10.60 -7.81 15.22
CA LEU A 484 9.55 -6.92 15.70
C LEU A 484 9.04 -6.06 14.54
N LYS A 485 7.72 -5.90 14.47
CA LYS A 485 7.10 -5.00 13.49
C LYS A 485 7.35 -3.56 13.88
N VAL A 486 8.10 -2.85 13.05
CA VAL A 486 8.38 -1.43 13.18
C VAL A 486 8.26 -0.80 11.80
N LYS A 487 7.53 0.31 11.70
CA LYS A 487 7.30 1.00 10.43
C LYS A 487 8.21 2.21 10.32
N GLU A 488 9.09 2.26 9.32
CA GLU A 488 9.80 3.49 8.96
C GLU A 488 8.76 4.55 8.57
N HIS A 489 8.76 5.69 9.26
CA HIS A 489 7.79 6.77 9.07
C HIS A 489 8.42 8.06 8.54
N GLY A 490 9.75 8.17 8.58
CA GLY A 490 10.43 9.30 7.96
C GLY A 490 11.93 9.26 8.15
N TYR A 491 12.60 10.19 7.49
CA TYR A 491 14.03 10.39 7.62
C TYR A 491 14.41 11.85 7.43
N SER A 492 15.58 12.24 7.92
CA SER A 492 16.20 13.54 7.65
C SER A 492 17.70 13.35 7.53
N TRP A 493 18.33 13.86 6.46
CA TRP A 493 19.76 13.67 6.22
C TRP A 493 20.43 14.96 5.77
N SER A 494 21.67 15.17 6.23
CA SER A 494 22.58 16.20 5.77
C SER A 494 24.00 15.65 5.72
N GLY A 495 24.55 15.47 4.52
CA GLY A 495 25.88 14.91 4.32
C GLY A 495 26.02 13.49 4.90
N LYS A 496 26.93 13.33 5.87
CA LYS A 496 27.21 12.04 6.55
C LYS A 496 26.44 11.86 7.86
N ARG A 497 25.46 12.71 8.16
CA ARG A 497 24.68 12.60 9.39
C ARG A 497 23.19 12.68 9.06
N GLY A 498 22.41 11.85 9.71
CA GLY A 498 20.96 11.93 9.59
C GLY A 498 20.24 11.07 10.60
N THR A 499 18.93 11.04 10.50
CA THR A 499 18.02 10.39 11.44
C THR A 499 17.00 9.58 10.66
N LEU A 500 16.78 8.33 11.07
CA LEU A 500 15.63 7.53 10.68
C LEU A 500 14.61 7.55 11.81
N SER A 501 13.33 7.70 11.47
CA SER A 501 12.23 7.74 12.42
C SER A 501 11.27 6.60 12.15
N PHE A 502 10.83 5.96 13.22
CA PHE A 502 10.05 4.74 13.20
C PHE A 502 8.82 4.88 14.09
N LEU A 503 7.72 4.25 13.67
CA LEU A 503 6.52 4.05 14.48
C LEU A 503 6.47 2.62 14.96
N CYS A 504 6.25 2.47 16.26
CA CYS A 504 6.17 1.19 16.94
C CYS A 504 4.82 1.12 17.66
N ASP A 505 4.11 0.00 17.51
CA ASP A 505 2.92 -0.28 18.31
C ASP A 505 3.31 -0.52 19.78
N ASP A 506 2.33 -0.34 20.68
CA ASP A 506 2.54 -0.26 22.13
C ASP A 506 3.53 -1.32 22.68
N THR A 507 4.70 -0.78 23.07
CA THR A 507 5.89 -1.37 23.72
C THR A 507 6.86 -2.16 22.84
N LEU A 508 7.79 -1.42 22.21
CA LEU A 508 9.11 -1.97 21.90
C LEU A 508 9.79 -2.39 23.23
N PRO A 509 10.24 -3.64 23.40
CA PRO A 509 10.95 -4.05 24.60
C PRO A 509 12.20 -3.20 24.83
N GLU A 510 12.50 -2.86 26.08
CA GLU A 510 13.71 -2.09 26.41
C GLU A 510 14.98 -2.85 26.03
N ASP A 511 14.93 -4.18 26.03
CA ASP A 511 16.02 -5.11 25.68
C ASP A 511 15.97 -5.58 24.22
N CYS A 512 15.25 -4.89 23.34
CA CYS A 512 15.20 -5.29 21.94
C CYS A 512 16.55 -5.02 21.23
N VAL A 513 16.90 -5.91 20.32
CA VAL A 513 18.09 -5.78 19.48
C VAL A 513 17.74 -4.93 18.26
N ILE A 514 18.54 -3.89 18.00
CA ILE A 514 18.40 -3.05 16.81
C ILE A 514 19.55 -3.37 15.87
N ALA A 515 19.26 -4.04 14.75
CA ALA A 515 20.25 -4.40 13.75
C ALA A 515 20.19 -3.45 12.55
N LEU A 516 21.38 -3.04 12.09
CA LEU A 516 21.58 -2.20 10.93
C LEU A 516 22.13 -3.04 9.77
N ASP A 517 21.35 -3.18 8.70
CA ASP A 517 21.80 -3.76 7.45
C ASP A 517 22.49 -2.68 6.61
N LEU A 518 23.77 -2.89 6.32
CA LEU A 518 24.60 -1.99 5.55
C LEU A 518 25.00 -2.62 4.23
N TYR A 519 24.96 -1.80 3.18
CA TYR A 519 25.63 -2.13 1.93
C TYR A 519 27.14 -2.05 2.08
N THR A 520 27.85 -3.06 1.56
CA THR A 520 29.31 -3.18 1.58
C THR A 520 29.85 -3.40 0.17
N ASP A 521 31.17 -3.31 0.01
CA ASP A 521 31.85 -3.41 -1.29
C ASP A 521 31.28 -2.45 -2.35
N LEU A 522 31.17 -1.18 -1.95
CA LEU A 522 30.58 -0.13 -2.76
C LEU A 522 31.45 0.19 -3.97
N LYS A 523 30.82 0.32 -5.12
CA LYS A 523 31.45 0.76 -6.36
C LYS A 523 30.65 1.91 -6.96
N GLN A 524 31.37 2.96 -7.31
CA GLN A 524 30.80 4.10 -8.02
C GLN A 524 30.90 3.86 -9.53
N HIS A 525 29.82 4.17 -10.25
CA HIS A 525 29.69 4.01 -11.69
C HIS A 525 29.21 5.33 -12.29
N ALA A 526 30.00 5.90 -13.21
CA ALA A 526 29.60 7.09 -13.96
C ALA A 526 28.91 6.66 -15.26
N PHE A 527 27.59 6.83 -15.32
CA PHE A 527 26.77 6.51 -16.47
C PHE A 527 26.67 7.73 -17.40
N PRO A 528 27.39 7.76 -18.54
CA PRO A 528 27.24 8.82 -19.50
C PRO A 528 25.86 8.70 -20.17
N PHE A 529 25.19 9.83 -20.35
CA PHE A 529 23.96 9.91 -21.10
C PHE A 529 24.12 10.85 -22.29
N LYS A 530 23.46 10.51 -23.41
CA LYS A 530 23.45 11.30 -24.63
C LYS A 530 22.10 11.15 -25.33
N ILE A 531 21.47 12.27 -25.64
CA ILE A 531 20.26 12.35 -26.45
C ILE A 531 20.55 13.28 -27.63
N GLU A 532 20.16 12.85 -28.82
CA GLU A 532 20.34 13.62 -30.06
C GLU A 532 19.05 13.64 -30.86
N ASN A 533 18.81 14.74 -31.56
CA ASN A 533 17.70 14.92 -32.50
C ASN A 533 16.31 14.58 -31.92
N SER A 534 16.08 14.87 -30.64
CA SER A 534 14.80 14.61 -29.97
C SER A 534 13.86 15.81 -30.12
N PRO A 535 12.61 15.65 -30.56
CA PRO A 535 11.68 16.77 -30.72
C PRO A 535 11.35 17.43 -29.37
N LEU A 536 11.23 18.76 -29.34
CA LEU A 536 10.80 19.52 -28.14
C LEU A 536 9.29 19.46 -27.92
N ILE A 537 8.54 19.30 -29.01
CA ILE A 537 7.09 19.10 -28.99
C ILE A 537 6.84 17.65 -29.39
N PRO A 538 6.20 16.83 -28.54
CA PRO A 538 5.89 15.46 -28.89
C PRO A 538 5.05 15.44 -30.18
N VAL A 539 5.60 14.87 -31.24
CA VAL A 539 4.83 14.59 -32.46
C VAL A 539 3.87 13.46 -32.10
N SER A 540 2.55 13.68 -32.23
CA SER A 540 1.57 12.61 -32.02
C SER A 540 2.02 11.36 -32.76
N PRO A 541 2.12 10.19 -32.09
CA PRO A 541 2.44 8.97 -32.79
C PRO A 541 1.39 8.81 -33.89
N LYS A 542 1.83 8.78 -35.15
CA LYS A 542 0.94 8.48 -36.27
C LYS A 542 0.25 7.16 -35.90
N SER A 543 -1.08 7.19 -35.81
CA SER A 543 -1.89 6.01 -35.58
C SER A 543 -1.44 4.94 -36.55
N LYS A 544 -0.84 3.87 -36.04
CA LYS A 544 -0.54 2.68 -36.84
C LYS A 544 -1.81 1.91 -37.11
#